data_AF-A0A060BUL9-F1
#
_entry.id   AF-A0A060BUL9-F1
#
_cell.length_a   1.000
_cell.length_b   1.000
_cell.length_c   1.000
_cell.angle_alpha   90.00
_cell.angle_beta   90.00
_cell.angle_gamma   90.00
#
_symmetry.space_group_name_H-M   'P 1'
#
loop_
_entity.id
_entity.type
_entity.pdbx_description
1 polymer ?
#
loop_
_entity_poly.entity_id
_entity_poly.type
_entity_poly.pdbx_seq_one_letter_code
_entity_poly.pdbx_strand_id
1 'polypeptide(L)'
;RSDETPDQSVRVLMPAGIDLQVNGAGGVMLNSDTSANGIGHIVGTLRRLGTGWVMPTLITCEGERILRAAEAGVEAWGMDGFYGLHIEGPHISPARKGTHRLEYVRPMDDDTLKALRNPAPSR
;
A
#
# COMPACT_ATOMS: atom_id res chain seq x y z
N ARG A 1 -20.98 5.00 17.78
CA ARG A 1 -21.42 6.38 18.15
C ARG A 1 -20.47 6.93 19.20
N SER A 2 -20.43 8.24 19.46
CA SER A 2 -19.47 8.87 20.40
C SER A 2 -19.72 8.55 21.89
N ASP A 3 -20.77 7.78 22.17
CA ASP A 3 -21.23 7.32 23.49
C ASP A 3 -21.14 5.79 23.68
N GLU A 4 -20.58 5.04 22.71
CA GLU A 4 -20.33 3.62 22.90
C GLU A 4 -19.09 3.39 23.77
N THR A 5 -19.29 2.82 24.94
CA THR A 5 -18.20 2.28 25.75
C THR A 5 -17.81 0.94 25.13
N PRO A 6 -16.55 0.74 24.68
CA PRO A 6 -16.13 -0.53 24.11
C PRO A 6 -16.36 -1.66 25.13
N ASP A 7 -16.86 -2.80 24.67
CA ASP A 7 -17.01 -4.00 25.51
C ASP A 7 -15.65 -4.35 26.11
N GLN A 8 -15.55 -4.26 27.44
CA GLN A 8 -14.31 -4.51 28.19
C GLN A 8 -14.04 -6.01 28.38
N SER A 9 -14.96 -6.89 27.97
CA SER A 9 -14.81 -8.35 28.03
C SER A 9 -14.13 -8.91 26.76
N VAL A 10 -12.89 -8.48 26.54
CA VAL A 10 -12.13 -8.92 25.35
C VAL A 10 -11.80 -10.41 25.46
N ARG A 11 -12.34 -11.23 24.54
CA ARG A 11 -12.10 -12.69 24.52
C ARG A 11 -10.65 -13.05 24.13
N VAL A 12 -10.03 -12.23 23.28
CA VAL A 12 -8.65 -12.38 22.81
C VAL A 12 -8.04 -10.99 22.66
N LEU A 13 -6.94 -10.74 23.37
CA LEU A 13 -6.10 -9.56 23.19
C LEU A 13 -4.79 -9.99 22.55
N MET A 14 -4.40 -9.34 21.46
CA MET A 14 -3.16 -9.61 20.74
C MET A 14 -2.55 -8.31 20.20
N PRO A 15 -1.26 -8.28 19.85
CA PRO A 15 -0.69 -7.19 19.08
C PRO A 15 -1.46 -6.95 17.78
N ALA A 16 -1.56 -5.70 17.36
CA ALA A 16 -2.20 -5.36 16.10
C ALA A 16 -1.47 -6.00 14.92
N GLY A 17 -2.22 -6.54 13.96
CA GLY A 17 -1.66 -7.17 12.78
C GLY A 17 -0.92 -6.19 11.87
N ILE A 18 -0.01 -6.72 11.04
CA ILE A 18 0.65 -5.98 9.98
C ILE A 18 0.24 -6.63 8.66
N ASP A 19 -0.45 -5.89 7.80
CA ASP A 19 -0.80 -6.33 6.46
C ASP A 19 0.28 -5.84 5.48
N LEU A 20 1.16 -6.76 5.09
CA LEU A 20 2.28 -6.48 4.20
C LEU A 20 1.87 -6.44 2.72
N GLN A 21 0.64 -6.86 2.38
CA GLN A 21 0.20 -6.92 1.00
C GLN A 21 -1.32 -6.83 0.86
N VAL A 22 -1.78 -5.63 0.52
CA VAL A 22 -3.20 -5.35 0.25
C VAL A 22 -3.37 -4.37 -0.90
N ASN A 23 -4.09 -4.77 -1.95
CA ASN A 23 -4.25 -3.95 -3.15
C ASN A 23 -5.24 -2.79 -2.96
N GLY A 24 -6.14 -2.90 -1.97
CA GLY A 24 -7.19 -1.92 -1.71
C GLY A 24 -8.08 -2.29 -0.53
N ALA A 25 -8.84 -1.31 -0.04
CA ALA A 25 -9.82 -1.49 1.02
C ALA A 25 -10.89 -0.39 0.95
N GLY A 26 -12.09 -0.67 1.47
CA GLY A 26 -13.15 0.33 1.57
C GLY A 26 -13.61 0.90 0.22
N GLY A 27 -13.56 0.08 -0.85
CA GLY A 27 -13.93 0.48 -2.21
C GLY A 27 -12.83 1.20 -3.00
N VAL A 28 -11.67 1.46 -2.41
CA VAL A 28 -10.52 2.10 -3.10
C VAL A 28 -9.43 1.06 -3.36
N MET A 29 -8.89 1.08 -4.57
CA MET A 29 -7.73 0.27 -4.99
C MET A 29 -6.56 1.21 -5.28
N LEU A 30 -5.35 0.86 -4.82
CA LEU A 30 -4.17 1.70 -5.07
C LEU A 30 -3.87 1.84 -6.57
N ASN A 31 -4.10 0.77 -7.35
CA ASN A 31 -3.97 0.84 -8.81
C ASN A 31 -4.96 1.83 -9.47
N SER A 32 -6.07 2.17 -8.82
CA SER A 32 -7.05 3.13 -9.32
C SER A 32 -6.80 4.56 -8.83
N ASP A 33 -6.37 4.72 -7.57
CA ASP A 33 -6.04 6.01 -6.96
C ASP A 33 -4.66 5.93 -6.29
N THR A 34 -3.62 6.37 -7.00
CA THR A 34 -2.24 6.41 -6.52
C THR A 34 -1.89 7.71 -5.78
N SER A 35 -2.86 8.36 -5.12
CA SER A 35 -2.62 9.56 -4.33
C SER A 35 -2.39 9.24 -2.84
N ALA A 36 -1.84 10.19 -2.09
CA ALA A 36 -1.72 10.07 -0.63
C ALA A 36 -3.10 9.93 0.05
N ASN A 37 -4.14 10.53 -0.52
CA ASN A 37 -5.53 10.35 -0.07
C ASN A 37 -6.02 8.90 -0.29
N GLY A 38 -5.75 8.33 -1.47
CA GLY A 38 -6.06 6.93 -1.77
C GLY A 38 -5.36 5.98 -0.79
N ILE A 39 -4.07 6.20 -0.54
CA ILE A 39 -3.29 5.49 0.49
C ILE A 39 -3.95 5.62 1.85
N GLY A 40 -4.27 6.84 2.29
CA GLY A 40 -4.89 7.10 3.59
C GLY A 40 -6.26 6.46 3.76
N HIS A 41 -7.06 6.39 2.70
CA HIS A 41 -8.36 5.71 2.72
C HIS A 41 -8.20 4.20 2.95
N ILE A 42 -7.26 3.56 2.24
CA ILE A 42 -6.98 2.12 2.38
C ILE A 42 -6.48 1.83 3.80
N VAL A 43 -5.44 2.56 4.24
CA VAL A 43 -4.81 2.39 5.57
C VAL A 43 -5.83 2.63 6.68
N GLY A 44 -6.55 3.76 6.64
CA GLY A 44 -7.56 4.09 7.65
C GLY A 44 -8.70 3.07 7.71
N THR A 45 -9.07 2.48 6.57
CA THR A 45 -10.10 1.42 6.54
C THR A 45 -9.65 0.15 7.24
N LEU A 46 -8.46 -0.36 6.95
CA LEU A 46 -7.96 -1.58 7.58
C LEU A 46 -7.66 -1.39 9.06
N ARG A 47 -7.25 -0.19 9.46
CA ARG A 47 -7.07 0.17 10.87
C ARG A 47 -8.35 0.06 11.68
N ARG A 48 -9.48 0.52 11.13
CA ARG A 48 -10.81 0.34 11.77
C ARG A 48 -11.23 -1.14 11.89
N LEU A 49 -10.59 -2.04 11.15
CA LEU A 49 -10.87 -3.48 11.15
C LEU A 49 -9.84 -4.30 11.95
N GLY A 50 -8.94 -3.66 12.69
CA GLY A 50 -7.99 -4.32 13.60
C GLY A 50 -6.56 -4.48 13.07
N THR A 51 -6.24 -3.95 11.89
CA THR A 51 -4.87 -3.96 11.35
C THR A 51 -4.09 -2.75 11.85
N GLY A 52 -2.95 -2.95 12.51
CA GLY A 52 -2.14 -1.85 13.04
C GLY A 52 -1.35 -1.12 11.95
N TRP A 53 -0.70 -1.88 11.07
CA TRP A 53 0.20 -1.38 10.05
C TRP A 53 -0.12 -1.97 8.69
N VAL A 54 -0.02 -1.17 7.65
CA VAL A 54 -0.47 -1.54 6.30
C VAL A 54 0.56 -1.12 5.27
N MET A 55 0.83 -2.00 4.31
CA MET A 55 1.55 -1.72 3.08
C MET A 55 0.63 -1.81 1.86
N PRO A 56 -0.04 -0.72 1.45
CA PRO A 56 -0.81 -0.68 0.22
C PRO A 56 0.03 -1.13 -0.97
N THR A 57 -0.53 -2.03 -1.77
CA THR A 57 0.20 -2.77 -2.79
C THR A 57 -0.19 -2.32 -4.19
N LEU A 58 0.78 -1.80 -4.94
CA LEU A 58 0.61 -1.46 -6.34
C LEU A 58 1.06 -2.65 -7.19
N ILE A 59 0.13 -3.27 -7.91
CA ILE A 59 0.47 -4.34 -8.86
C ILE A 59 0.93 -3.76 -10.19
N THR A 60 1.57 -4.62 -10.99
CA THR A 60 2.07 -4.33 -12.35
C THR A 60 1.20 -3.38 -13.18
N CYS A 61 1.79 -2.23 -13.53
CA CYS A 61 1.18 -1.14 -14.27
C CYS A 61 2.22 -0.34 -15.08
N GLU A 62 1.78 0.79 -15.64
CA GLU A 62 2.64 1.74 -16.34
C GLU A 62 3.70 2.32 -15.39
N GLY A 63 4.88 2.65 -15.92
CA GLY A 63 5.99 3.23 -15.13
C GLY A 63 5.60 4.54 -14.44
N GLU A 64 4.92 5.43 -15.15
CA GLU A 64 4.41 6.70 -14.60
C GLU A 64 3.48 6.51 -13.39
N ARG A 65 2.75 5.40 -13.33
CA ARG A 65 1.88 5.09 -12.18
C ARG A 65 2.71 4.64 -10.97
N ILE A 66 3.81 3.91 -11.18
CA ILE A 66 4.75 3.54 -10.11
C ILE A 66 5.42 4.78 -9.53
N LEU A 67 5.86 5.71 -10.39
CA LEU A 67 6.48 6.97 -9.96
C LEU A 67 5.51 7.81 -9.12
N ARG A 68 4.27 7.99 -9.60
CA ARG A 68 3.23 8.69 -8.84
C ARG A 68 2.92 8.04 -7.50
N ALA A 69 2.84 6.70 -7.47
CA ALA A 69 2.64 5.99 -6.21
C ALA A 69 3.81 6.21 -5.26
N ALA A 70 5.06 6.13 -5.73
CA ALA A 70 6.24 6.38 -4.91
C ALA A 70 6.22 7.80 -4.31
N GLU A 71 5.91 8.82 -5.11
CA GLU A 71 5.74 10.21 -4.64
C GLU A 71 4.63 10.31 -3.58
N ALA A 72 3.47 9.71 -3.83
CA ALA A 72 2.37 9.66 -2.86
C ALA A 72 2.73 8.91 -1.57
N GLY A 73 3.57 7.87 -1.67
CA GLY A 73 4.10 7.16 -0.51
C GLY A 73 5.04 8.02 0.32
N VAL A 74 5.86 8.85 -0.32
CA VAL A 74 6.70 9.85 0.35
C VAL A 74 5.83 10.92 1.03
N GLU A 75 4.79 11.40 0.36
CA GLU A 75 3.83 12.37 0.91
C GLU A 75 3.06 11.79 2.10
N ALA A 76 2.63 10.54 2.02
CA ALA A 76 1.94 9.84 3.10
C ALA A 76 2.88 9.40 4.25
N TRP A 77 4.19 9.60 4.12
CA TRP A 77 5.14 9.17 5.14
C TRP A 77 4.88 9.87 6.47
N GLY A 78 4.81 9.09 7.55
CA GLY A 78 4.44 9.58 8.89
C GLY A 78 2.95 9.48 9.21
N MET A 79 2.10 9.12 8.23
CA MET A 79 0.69 8.79 8.48
C MET A 79 0.54 7.57 9.40
N ASP A 80 -0.42 7.65 10.33
CA ASP A 80 -0.72 6.58 11.28
C ASP A 80 -1.07 5.26 10.58
N GLY A 81 -0.28 4.22 10.89
CA GLY A 81 -0.45 2.86 10.38
C GLY A 81 -0.03 2.66 8.92
N PHE A 82 0.48 3.68 8.23
CA PHE A 82 1.14 3.50 6.95
C PHE A 82 2.59 3.03 7.18
N TYR A 83 2.93 1.85 6.65
CA TYR A 83 4.25 1.23 6.83
C TYR A 83 5.15 1.33 5.59
N GLY A 84 4.63 1.93 4.51
CA GLY A 84 5.30 2.03 3.21
C GLY A 84 4.47 1.39 2.10
N LEU A 85 5.00 1.40 0.89
CA LEU A 85 4.37 0.76 -0.26
C LEU A 85 4.94 -0.63 -0.50
N HIS A 86 4.11 -1.54 -1.00
CA HIS A 86 4.56 -2.78 -1.62
C HIS A 86 4.40 -2.63 -3.14
N ILE A 87 5.51 -2.69 -3.88
CA ILE A 87 5.51 -2.66 -5.34
C ILE A 87 5.57 -4.10 -5.87
N GLU A 88 4.44 -4.63 -6.33
CA GLU A 88 4.28 -6.02 -6.78
C GLU A 88 4.42 -6.12 -8.31
N GLY A 89 5.67 -6.23 -8.76
CA GLY A 89 6.06 -6.07 -10.16
C GLY A 89 6.32 -4.61 -10.53
N PRO A 90 6.51 -4.25 -11.81
CA PRO A 90 6.31 -5.02 -13.04
C PRO A 90 7.46 -5.96 -13.41
N HIS A 91 8.51 -5.99 -12.60
CA HIS A 91 9.74 -6.73 -12.84
C HIS A 91 9.64 -8.20 -12.40
N ILE A 92 8.64 -8.89 -12.96
CA ILE A 92 8.32 -10.29 -12.67
C ILE A 92 8.56 -11.19 -13.88
N SER A 93 8.56 -12.51 -13.66
CA SER A 93 8.62 -13.48 -14.75
C SER A 93 7.29 -13.50 -15.54
N PRO A 94 7.31 -13.30 -16.87
CA PRO A 94 6.10 -13.42 -17.70
C PRO A 94 5.40 -14.77 -17.57
N ALA A 95 6.16 -15.85 -17.35
CA ALA A 95 5.64 -17.20 -17.18
C ALA A 95 4.83 -17.38 -15.87
N ARG A 96 4.99 -16.47 -14.90
CA ARG A 96 4.31 -16.51 -13.59
C ARG A 96 3.46 -15.25 -13.35
N LYS A 97 2.88 -14.70 -14.43
CA LYS A 97 2.17 -13.42 -14.39
C LYS A 97 0.96 -13.35 -13.47
N GLY A 98 0.29 -14.46 -13.14
CA GLY A 98 -1.01 -14.43 -12.46
C GLY A 98 -2.00 -13.45 -13.11
N THR A 99 -2.53 -12.52 -12.30
CA THR A 99 -3.46 -11.45 -12.68
C THR A 99 -2.79 -10.23 -13.34
N HIS A 100 -1.46 -10.20 -13.42
CA HIS A 100 -0.71 -9.07 -13.94
C HIS A 100 -0.86 -8.95 -15.47
N ARG A 101 -0.96 -7.71 -15.96
CA ARG A 101 -1.07 -7.40 -17.39
C ARG A 101 0.30 -7.57 -18.05
N LEU A 102 0.41 -8.52 -18.97
CA LEU A 102 1.69 -8.86 -19.64
C LEU A 102 2.32 -7.68 -20.37
N GLU A 103 1.50 -6.79 -20.94
CA GLU A 103 1.97 -5.61 -21.68
C GLU A 103 2.83 -4.66 -20.83
N TYR A 104 2.71 -4.72 -19.50
CA TYR A 104 3.51 -3.89 -18.60
C TYR A 104 4.67 -4.64 -17.94
N VAL A 105 4.69 -5.98 -18.04
CA VAL A 105 5.78 -6.80 -17.48
C VAL A 105 7.05 -6.49 -18.26
N ARG A 106 8.10 -6.08 -17.55
CA ARG A 106 9.37 -5.66 -18.14
C ARG A 106 10.53 -5.87 -17.16
N PRO A 107 11.78 -6.06 -17.63
CA PRO A 107 12.95 -6.07 -16.76
C PRO A 107 13.04 -4.81 -15.88
N MET A 108 13.77 -4.89 -14.77
CA MET A 108 14.07 -3.72 -13.93
C MET A 108 14.73 -2.63 -14.78
N ASP A 109 14.16 -1.41 -14.73
CA ASP A 109 14.64 -0.23 -15.45
C ASP A 109 15.23 0.82 -14.49
N ASP A 110 16.11 1.68 -15.02
CA ASP A 110 16.84 2.66 -14.21
C ASP A 110 15.92 3.71 -13.57
N ASP A 111 14.82 4.07 -14.25
CA ASP A 111 13.85 5.03 -13.73
C ASP A 111 13.15 4.49 -12.49
N THR A 112 12.72 3.22 -12.53
CA THR A 112 12.12 2.55 -11.37
C THR A 112 13.13 2.40 -10.24
N LEU A 113 14.38 2.01 -10.54
CA LEU A 113 15.45 1.94 -9.54
C LEU A 113 15.72 3.29 -8.87
N LYS A 114 15.72 4.38 -9.64
CA LYS A 114 15.94 5.73 -9.12
C LYS A 114 14.82 6.14 -8.17
N ALA A 115 13.56 5.84 -8.51
CA ALA A 115 12.42 6.13 -7.65
C ALA A 115 12.47 5.34 -6.33
N LEU A 116 12.81 4.05 -6.39
CA LEU A 116 12.94 3.20 -5.20
C LEU A 116 14.08 3.60 -4.27
N ARG A 117 15.12 4.27 -4.80
CA ARG A 117 16.26 4.77 -4.03
C ARG A 117 16.02 6.15 -3.41
N ASN A 118 14.95 6.85 -3.79
CA ASN A 118 14.66 8.16 -3.24
C ASN A 118 14.23 8.02 -1.77
N PRO A 119 15.02 8.49 -0.79
CA PRO A 119 14.68 8.31 0.61
C PRO A 119 13.44 9.13 0.97
N ALA A 120 12.51 8.52 1.71
CA ALA A 120 11.50 9.30 2.43
C ALA A 120 12.21 10.20 3.48
N PRO A 121 11.69 11.41 3.74
CA PRO A 121 12.25 12.29 4.77
C PRO A 121 12.27 11.59 6.14
N SER A 122 13.26 11.90 6.98
CA SER A 122 13.33 11.37 8.34
C SER A 122 12.10 11.80 9.13
N ARG A 123 11.55 10.88 9.94
CA ARG A 123 10.49 11.17 10.91
C ARG A 123 10.98 12.10 12.02
#